data_AF-A0A117IAV5-F1
#
_entry.id   AF-A0A117IAV5-F1
#
_cell.length_a   1.000
_cell.length_b   1.000
_cell.length_c   1.000
_cell.angle_alpha   90.00
_cell.angle_beta   90.00
_cell.angle_gamma   90.00
#
_symmetry.space_group_name_H-M   'P 1'
#
loop_
_entity.id
_entity.type
_entity.pdbx_description
1 polymer ?
#
loop_
_entity_poly.entity_id
_entity_poly.type
_entity_poly.pdbx_seq_one_letter_code
_entity_poly.pdbx_strand_id
1 'polypeptide(L)'
;MSDLATDAGTAPAAPLAPACADYAAITELRAADPGAVTKAWQQRTTRPTVRGDGRLMIVAADHPARGALAVGSRPTAMNNRIDLLDRLRTALADPGVDGVLATADILDDLLLLGALEGKVVFSSFNRGGLAGSSFELDDRMTGATAASTAAAKMNGGKMLCRIDLNDPGTVATLASCAQAVDELAARGLIAMLEPFMSTRVDGKVRNDLSPDAVIKSVHISQGLGSTSAYTWMKLPVVPEMDRVMESTTMPTLLLGGDPTDADEAFASWEKALALPAVRGLIVGRTLLYPADDDVSAAVSTAVRLVR
;
A
#
# COMPACT_ATOMS: atom_id res chain seq x y z
N MET A 1 13.61 35.65 -34.37
CA MET A 1 14.14 34.31 -34.07
C MET A 1 13.76 33.96 -32.64
N SER A 2 12.66 33.25 -32.45
CA SER A 2 12.36 32.55 -31.20
C SER A 2 11.42 31.41 -31.56
N ASP A 3 11.98 30.22 -31.75
CA ASP A 3 11.24 29.01 -32.03
C ASP A 3 10.47 28.59 -30.76
N LEU A 4 9.15 28.58 -30.88
CA LEU A 4 8.25 27.86 -29.99
C LEU A 4 8.30 26.39 -30.40
N ALA A 5 9.16 25.62 -29.75
CA ALA A 5 9.14 24.17 -29.85
C ALA A 5 7.89 23.65 -29.13
N THR A 6 6.88 23.30 -29.91
CA THR A 6 5.74 22.49 -29.49
C THR A 6 6.25 21.12 -29.04
N ASP A 7 6.08 20.81 -27.76
CA ASP A 7 6.35 19.49 -27.19
C ASP A 7 5.34 18.49 -27.78
N ALA A 8 5.77 17.77 -28.81
CA ALA A 8 5.02 16.69 -29.41
C ALA A 8 5.08 15.50 -28.45
N GLY A 9 4.05 15.38 -27.60
CA GLY A 9 3.87 14.25 -26.70
C GLY A 9 3.99 12.93 -27.48
N THR A 10 5.07 12.20 -27.21
CA THR A 10 5.25 10.83 -27.68
C THR A 10 4.06 9.99 -27.24
N ALA A 11 3.39 9.37 -28.21
CA ALA A 11 2.35 8.38 -27.94
C ALA A 11 2.91 7.30 -26.98
N PRO A 12 2.13 6.84 -25.99
CA PRO A 12 2.59 5.79 -25.09
C PRO A 12 2.94 4.54 -25.91
N ALA A 13 4.12 3.96 -25.65
CA ALA A 13 4.52 2.69 -26.24
C ALA A 13 3.45 1.63 -25.94
N ALA A 14 3.19 0.75 -26.92
CA ALA A 14 2.27 -0.36 -26.72
C ALA A 14 2.72 -1.19 -25.50
N PRO A 15 1.80 -1.61 -24.62
CA PRO A 15 2.17 -2.38 -23.44
C PRO A 15 2.91 -3.65 -23.86
N LEU A 16 4.03 -3.93 -23.20
CA LEU A 16 4.78 -5.16 -23.40
C LEU A 16 3.87 -6.34 -23.07
N ALA A 17 3.94 -7.39 -23.90
CA ALA A 17 3.23 -8.64 -23.61
C ALA A 17 3.71 -9.21 -22.25
N PRO A 18 2.83 -9.86 -21.47
CA PRO A 18 3.22 -10.44 -20.20
C PRO A 18 4.31 -11.49 -20.39
N ALA A 19 5.29 -11.53 -19.48
CA ALA A 19 6.38 -12.51 -19.52
C ALA A 19 5.88 -13.93 -19.28
N CYS A 20 4.81 -14.08 -18.50
CA CYS A 20 4.16 -15.35 -18.20
C CYS A 20 2.68 -15.30 -18.57
N ALA A 21 2.20 -16.32 -19.27
CA ALA A 21 0.79 -16.43 -19.62
C ALA A 21 -0.09 -16.88 -18.43
N ASP A 22 0.48 -17.68 -17.52
CA ASP A 22 -0.21 -18.26 -16.37
C ASP A 22 0.75 -18.51 -15.18
N TYR A 23 0.20 -19.07 -14.11
CA TYR A 23 0.92 -19.36 -12.86
C TYR A 23 1.94 -20.49 -12.96
N ALA A 24 1.73 -21.45 -13.87
CA ALA A 24 2.70 -22.53 -14.10
C ALA A 24 3.95 -21.96 -14.79
N ALA A 25 3.76 -21.08 -15.77
CA ALA A 25 4.85 -20.36 -16.43
C ALA A 25 5.66 -19.49 -15.46
N ILE A 26 5.03 -18.87 -14.45
CA ILE A 26 5.76 -18.17 -13.37
C ILE A 26 6.66 -19.14 -12.61
N THR A 27 6.12 -20.30 -12.23
CA THR A 27 6.89 -21.31 -11.47
C THR A 27 8.07 -21.81 -12.29
N GLU A 28 7.86 -22.11 -13.57
CA GLU A 28 8.91 -22.55 -14.49
C GLU A 28 9.96 -21.45 -14.69
N LEU A 29 9.54 -20.21 -14.94
CA LEU A 29 10.47 -19.08 -15.10
C LEU A 29 11.32 -18.86 -13.85
N ARG A 30 10.73 -18.95 -12.64
CA ARG A 30 11.48 -18.83 -11.39
C ARG A 30 12.48 -19.97 -11.19
N ALA A 31 12.16 -21.17 -11.67
CA ALA A 31 13.06 -22.31 -11.61
C ALA A 31 14.18 -22.25 -12.65
N ALA A 32 13.88 -21.82 -13.88
CA ALA A 32 14.77 -21.90 -15.03
C ALA A 32 15.59 -20.62 -15.30
N ASP A 33 14.99 -19.43 -15.16
CA ASP A 33 15.66 -18.12 -15.31
C ASP A 33 15.14 -17.11 -14.26
N PRO A 34 15.50 -17.25 -12.97
CA PRO A 34 15.11 -16.30 -11.94
C PRO A 34 15.62 -14.86 -12.23
N GLY A 35 16.69 -14.72 -13.03
CA GLY A 35 17.20 -13.42 -13.48
C GLY A 35 16.22 -12.66 -14.38
N ALA A 36 15.25 -13.34 -14.99
CA ALA A 36 14.20 -12.71 -15.78
C ALA A 36 13.32 -11.74 -14.98
N VAL A 37 13.13 -11.98 -13.67
CA VAL A 37 12.36 -11.08 -12.79
C VAL A 37 13.02 -9.70 -12.70
N THR A 38 14.33 -9.65 -12.50
CA THR A 38 15.08 -8.38 -12.49
C THR A 38 15.02 -7.68 -13.84
N LYS A 39 15.16 -8.43 -14.95
CA LYS A 39 15.04 -7.87 -16.31
C LYS A 39 13.66 -7.23 -16.52
N ALA A 40 12.59 -7.91 -16.10
CA ALA A 40 11.23 -7.40 -16.20
C ALA A 40 11.04 -6.11 -15.39
N TRP A 41 11.58 -6.01 -14.17
CA TRP A 41 11.52 -4.77 -13.39
C TRP A 41 12.22 -3.60 -14.07
N GLN A 42 13.34 -3.85 -14.77
CA GLN A 42 14.05 -2.82 -15.50
C GLN A 42 13.31 -2.32 -16.74
N GLN A 43 12.52 -3.20 -17.36
CA GLN A 43 11.77 -2.94 -18.59
C GLN A 43 10.35 -2.40 -18.35
N ARG A 44 9.80 -2.59 -17.15
CA ARG A 44 8.45 -2.14 -16.79
C ARG A 44 8.25 -0.66 -17.09
N THR A 45 7.13 -0.33 -17.73
CA THR A 45 6.70 1.05 -17.93
C THR A 45 6.30 1.67 -16.60
N THR A 46 7.01 2.71 -16.20
CA THR A 46 6.73 3.45 -14.96
C THR A 46 5.82 4.64 -15.19
N ARG A 47 5.20 5.15 -14.11
CA ARG A 47 4.56 6.46 -14.09
C ARG A 47 4.95 7.28 -12.86
N PRO A 48 4.90 8.63 -12.94
CA PRO A 48 4.83 9.46 -11.75
C PRO A 48 3.68 9.03 -10.85
N THR A 49 3.89 9.15 -9.54
CA THR A 49 2.88 8.82 -8.53
C THR A 49 1.63 9.66 -8.78
N VAL A 50 1.78 10.99 -8.73
CA VAL A 50 0.67 11.94 -8.87
C VAL A 50 0.53 12.35 -10.34
N ARG A 51 -0.70 12.35 -10.85
CA ARG A 51 -1.10 12.84 -12.19
C ARG A 51 -2.47 13.50 -12.09
N GLY A 52 -2.84 14.34 -13.07
CA GLY A 52 -4.20 14.87 -13.20
C GLY A 52 -4.68 15.61 -11.96
N ASP A 53 -5.82 15.18 -11.43
CA ASP A 53 -6.48 15.69 -10.20
C ASP A 53 -5.66 15.48 -8.91
N GLY A 54 -4.55 14.74 -9.01
CA GLY A 54 -3.68 14.41 -7.91
C GLY A 54 -4.26 13.40 -6.92
N ARG A 55 -5.30 12.67 -7.32
CA ARG A 55 -5.93 11.59 -6.55
C ARG A 55 -5.36 10.23 -6.91
N LEU A 56 -5.34 9.32 -5.94
CA LEU A 56 -4.80 7.97 -6.05
C LEU A 56 -5.80 6.91 -5.59
N MET A 57 -5.95 5.87 -6.40
CA MET A 57 -6.61 4.63 -5.99
C MET A 57 -5.60 3.47 -6.02
N ILE A 58 -5.20 2.99 -4.84
CA ILE A 58 -4.21 1.92 -4.68
C ILE A 58 -4.86 0.71 -4.03
N VAL A 59 -4.55 -0.49 -4.55
CA VAL A 59 -5.00 -1.76 -3.94
C VAL A 59 -3.88 -2.35 -3.09
N ALA A 60 -4.17 -2.82 -1.88
CA ALA A 60 -3.16 -3.30 -0.93
C ALA A 60 -3.26 -4.82 -0.66
N ALA A 61 -2.15 -5.54 -0.74
CA ALA A 61 -2.10 -6.99 -0.55
C ALA A 61 -0.88 -7.51 0.24
N ASP A 62 -0.28 -6.71 1.13
CA ASP A 62 0.86 -7.14 1.94
C ASP A 62 0.48 -8.01 3.17
N HIS A 63 -0.81 -8.12 3.48
CA HIS A 63 -1.38 -8.86 4.61
C HIS A 63 -0.84 -10.30 4.78
N PRO A 64 -0.77 -11.15 3.73
CA PRO A 64 -0.33 -12.54 3.87
C PRO A 64 1.06 -12.70 4.48
N ALA A 65 2.00 -11.80 4.16
CA ALA A 65 3.36 -11.86 4.70
C ALA A 65 3.44 -11.59 6.22
N ARG A 66 2.36 -11.13 6.86
CA ARG A 66 2.24 -11.08 8.34
C ARG A 66 1.69 -12.37 8.96
N GLY A 67 1.25 -13.32 8.15
CA GLY A 67 0.33 -14.37 8.61
C GLY A 67 -1.10 -13.86 8.86
N ALA A 68 -1.46 -12.66 8.39
CA ALA A 68 -2.82 -12.13 8.51
C ALA A 68 -3.65 -12.52 7.27
N LEU A 69 -4.21 -13.74 7.28
CA LEU A 69 -4.92 -14.33 6.13
C LEU A 69 -6.45 -14.19 6.18
N ALA A 70 -6.98 -13.73 7.31
CA ALA A 70 -8.40 -13.60 7.53
C ALA A 70 -8.99 -12.30 6.95
N VAL A 71 -10.23 -12.37 6.49
CA VAL A 71 -11.06 -11.21 6.14
C VAL A 71 -12.46 -11.42 6.71
N GLY A 72 -12.94 -10.50 7.54
CA GLY A 72 -14.22 -10.64 8.24
C GLY A 72 -14.33 -12.00 8.95
N SER A 73 -15.39 -12.75 8.65
CA SER A 73 -15.64 -14.09 9.20
C SER A 73 -14.90 -15.23 8.48
N ARG A 74 -14.15 -14.94 7.40
CA ARG A 74 -13.41 -15.94 6.60
C ARG A 74 -11.95 -16.04 7.07
N PRO A 75 -11.57 -17.02 7.93
CA PRO A 75 -10.23 -17.11 8.48
C PRO A 75 -9.14 -17.43 7.45
N THR A 76 -9.53 -18.01 6.30
CA THR A 76 -8.63 -18.49 5.25
C THR A 76 -8.79 -17.74 3.93
N ALA A 77 -9.37 -16.52 3.96
CA ALA A 77 -9.68 -15.75 2.76
C ALA A 77 -8.48 -15.61 1.81
N MET A 78 -7.29 -15.34 2.35
CA MET A 78 -6.06 -15.15 1.57
C MET A 78 -5.16 -16.38 1.49
N ASN A 79 -5.65 -17.59 1.80
CA ASN A 79 -4.81 -18.80 1.79
C ASN A 79 -4.34 -19.18 0.38
N ASN A 80 -5.13 -18.86 -0.65
CA ASN A 80 -4.84 -19.25 -2.02
C ASN A 80 -4.13 -18.10 -2.76
N ARG A 81 -2.84 -18.28 -3.07
CA ARG A 81 -2.02 -17.32 -3.84
C ARG A 81 -2.60 -17.04 -5.23
N ILE A 82 -3.13 -18.05 -5.92
CA ILE A 82 -3.71 -17.90 -7.25
C ILE A 82 -4.97 -17.03 -7.19
N ASP A 83 -5.88 -17.34 -6.27
CA ASP A 83 -7.10 -16.53 -6.05
C ASP A 83 -6.76 -15.07 -5.71
N LEU A 84 -5.78 -14.84 -4.82
CA LEU A 84 -5.33 -13.49 -4.50
C LEU A 84 -4.77 -12.75 -5.73
N LEU A 85 -3.98 -13.43 -6.58
CA LEU A 85 -3.45 -12.84 -7.82
C LEU A 85 -4.55 -12.56 -8.84
N ASP A 86 -5.53 -13.45 -9.02
CA ASP A 86 -6.68 -13.22 -9.89
C ASP A 86 -7.48 -12.00 -9.43
N ARG A 87 -7.77 -11.89 -8.13
CA ARG A 87 -8.47 -10.73 -7.54
C ARG A 87 -7.68 -9.44 -7.73
N LEU A 88 -6.37 -9.46 -7.52
CA LEU A 88 -5.49 -8.31 -7.77
C LEU A 88 -5.46 -7.90 -9.25
N ARG A 89 -5.41 -8.85 -10.17
CA ARG A 89 -5.45 -8.58 -11.62
C ARG A 89 -6.78 -7.99 -12.04
N THR A 90 -7.90 -8.51 -11.54
CA THR A 90 -9.23 -7.93 -11.74
C THR A 90 -9.26 -6.48 -11.27
N ALA A 91 -8.75 -6.20 -10.06
CA ALA A 91 -8.72 -4.83 -9.54
C ALA A 91 -7.81 -3.91 -10.36
N LEU A 92 -6.60 -4.36 -10.73
CA LEU A 92 -5.64 -3.58 -11.49
C LEU A 92 -6.03 -3.37 -12.96
N ALA A 93 -6.92 -4.20 -13.50
CA ALA A 93 -7.46 -4.03 -14.84
C ALA A 93 -8.42 -2.83 -14.94
N ASP A 94 -9.01 -2.38 -13.82
CA ASP A 94 -9.81 -1.16 -13.81
C ASP A 94 -8.90 0.06 -14.06
N PRO A 95 -9.20 0.90 -15.08
CA PRO A 95 -8.37 2.04 -15.43
C PRO A 95 -8.34 3.13 -14.35
N GLY A 96 -9.32 3.13 -13.45
CA GLY A 96 -9.39 4.02 -12.30
C GLY A 96 -8.47 3.60 -11.15
N VAL A 97 -7.95 2.37 -11.14
CA VAL A 97 -6.96 1.93 -10.14
C VAL A 97 -5.55 2.30 -10.61
N ASP A 98 -4.93 3.23 -9.87
CA ASP A 98 -3.60 3.75 -10.21
C ASP A 98 -2.47 2.77 -9.92
N GLY A 99 -2.65 1.85 -8.95
CA GLY A 99 -1.52 1.08 -8.47
C GLY A 99 -1.78 0.05 -7.39
N VAL A 100 -0.68 -0.49 -6.87
CA VAL A 100 -0.66 -1.57 -5.88
C VAL A 100 0.37 -1.31 -4.78
N LEU A 101 0.04 -1.74 -3.56
CA LEU A 101 0.95 -1.92 -2.44
C LEU A 101 1.02 -3.41 -2.10
N ALA A 102 2.19 -4.03 -2.19
CA ALA A 102 2.36 -5.42 -1.78
C ALA A 102 3.81 -5.75 -1.38
N THR A 103 4.03 -7.00 -0.97
CA THR A 103 5.35 -7.58 -0.73
C THR A 103 5.99 -8.04 -2.03
N ALA A 104 7.31 -8.26 -2.03
CA ALA A 104 8.09 -8.53 -3.24
C ALA A 104 7.58 -9.75 -4.02
N ASP A 105 7.18 -10.82 -3.32
CA ASP A 105 6.65 -12.03 -3.94
C ASP A 105 5.41 -11.76 -4.80
N ILE A 106 4.48 -10.94 -4.29
CA ILE A 106 3.26 -10.54 -5.00
C ILE A 106 3.58 -9.59 -6.15
N LEU A 107 4.45 -8.61 -5.91
CA LEU A 107 4.81 -7.62 -6.92
C LEU A 107 5.52 -8.28 -8.12
N ASP A 108 6.41 -9.24 -7.86
CA ASP A 108 7.09 -10.01 -8.91
C ASP A 108 6.09 -10.84 -9.72
N ASP A 109 5.14 -11.53 -9.07
CA ASP A 109 4.13 -12.32 -9.79
C ASP A 109 3.24 -11.42 -10.66
N LEU A 110 2.78 -10.28 -10.14
CA LEU A 110 1.98 -9.32 -10.89
C LEU A 110 2.76 -8.70 -12.05
N LEU A 111 4.06 -8.43 -11.87
CA LEU A 111 4.94 -7.96 -12.92
C LEU A 111 5.04 -8.97 -14.07
N LEU A 112 5.31 -10.23 -13.74
CA LEU A 112 5.45 -11.30 -14.75
C LEU A 112 4.14 -11.54 -15.51
N LEU A 113 3.00 -11.32 -14.86
CA LEU A 113 1.65 -11.37 -15.44
C LEU A 113 1.28 -10.09 -16.22
N GLY A 114 2.17 -9.11 -16.33
CA GLY A 114 1.97 -7.85 -17.07
C GLY A 114 1.01 -6.86 -16.40
N ALA A 115 0.67 -7.05 -15.12
CA ALA A 115 -0.35 -6.26 -14.42
C ALA A 115 0.17 -4.91 -13.86
N LEU A 116 1.48 -4.64 -13.97
CA LEU A 116 2.11 -3.45 -13.36
C LEU A 116 2.53 -2.38 -14.38
N GLU A 117 2.25 -2.57 -15.66
CA GLU A 117 2.57 -1.59 -16.70
C GLU A 117 1.80 -0.29 -16.47
N GLY A 118 2.54 0.82 -16.36
CA GLY A 118 1.94 2.14 -16.12
C GLY A 118 1.25 2.28 -14.77
N LYS A 119 1.52 1.39 -13.80
CA LYS A 119 0.97 1.46 -12.44
C LYS A 119 1.94 2.13 -11.45
N VAL A 120 1.37 2.75 -10.42
CA VAL A 120 2.07 3.20 -9.21
C VAL A 120 2.34 1.97 -8.34
N VAL A 121 3.58 1.77 -7.91
CA VAL A 121 3.98 0.60 -7.14
C VAL A 121 4.61 1.01 -5.81
N PHE A 122 3.98 0.59 -4.71
CA PHE A 122 4.55 0.69 -3.37
C PHE A 122 4.97 -0.69 -2.86
N SER A 123 6.11 -0.73 -2.21
CA SER A 123 6.66 -1.97 -1.63
C SER A 123 6.52 -1.97 -0.11
N SER A 124 6.09 -3.09 0.47
CA SER A 124 5.98 -3.24 1.94
C SER A 124 7.33 -3.58 2.56
N PHE A 125 7.73 -2.84 3.60
CA PHE A 125 9.10 -2.92 4.18
C PHE A 125 9.17 -3.81 5.42
N ASN A 126 8.27 -3.63 6.39
CA ASN A 126 8.26 -4.43 7.62
C ASN A 126 7.06 -5.38 7.69
N ARG A 127 7.36 -6.66 7.85
CA ARG A 127 6.38 -7.73 8.12
C ARG A 127 6.83 -8.63 9.29
N GLY A 128 7.91 -8.26 9.99
CA GLY A 128 8.51 -9.08 11.05
C GLY A 128 7.59 -9.28 12.24
N GLY A 129 6.67 -8.35 12.48
CA GLY A 129 5.65 -8.43 13.52
C GLY A 129 4.54 -9.40 13.12
N LEU A 130 4.77 -10.70 13.16
CA LEU A 130 3.78 -11.69 12.75
C LEU A 130 2.50 -11.61 13.61
N ALA A 131 1.34 -11.70 12.97
CA ALA A 131 0.05 -11.59 13.63
C ALA A 131 -0.13 -12.69 14.69
N GLY A 132 -0.46 -12.27 15.92
CA GLY A 132 -0.64 -13.16 17.07
C GLY A 132 0.64 -13.59 17.78
N SER A 133 1.82 -13.16 17.30
CA SER A 133 3.08 -13.47 17.98
C SER A 133 3.27 -12.65 19.26
N SER A 134 4.04 -13.17 20.21
CA SER A 134 4.44 -12.42 21.41
C SER A 134 5.29 -11.19 21.05
N PHE A 135 6.07 -11.28 19.98
CA PHE A 135 6.96 -10.22 19.47
C PHE A 135 6.31 -9.35 18.39
N GLU A 136 4.99 -9.38 18.24
CA GLU A 136 4.28 -8.73 17.14
C GLU A 136 4.56 -7.21 16.99
N LEU A 137 4.96 -6.53 18.07
CA LEU A 137 5.29 -5.10 18.09
C LEU A 137 6.79 -4.79 17.86
N ASP A 138 7.67 -5.80 17.86
CA ASP A 138 9.03 -5.74 17.28
C ASP A 138 8.92 -6.00 15.76
N ASP A 139 8.29 -5.07 15.04
CA ASP A 139 7.92 -5.21 13.63
C ASP A 139 9.09 -4.87 12.71
N ARG A 140 10.04 -5.81 12.62
CA ARG A 140 11.29 -5.65 11.89
C ARG A 140 11.13 -5.57 10.37
N MET A 141 12.10 -4.91 9.74
CA MET A 141 12.26 -4.82 8.28
C MET A 141 12.62 -6.19 7.71
N THR A 142 11.63 -6.87 7.10
CA THR A 142 11.76 -8.21 6.53
C THR A 142 11.29 -8.29 5.07
N GLY A 143 10.79 -7.19 4.53
CA GLY A 143 10.34 -7.04 3.15
C GLY A 143 11.36 -6.28 2.30
N ALA A 144 10.84 -5.41 1.44
CA ALA A 144 11.68 -4.58 0.57
C ALA A 144 12.51 -3.56 1.37
N THR A 145 13.58 -3.07 0.74
CA THR A 145 14.43 -2.00 1.24
C THR A 145 14.37 -0.79 0.30
N ALA A 146 14.76 0.40 0.77
CA ALA A 146 14.84 1.59 -0.07
C ALA A 146 15.74 1.37 -1.30
N ALA A 147 16.82 0.60 -1.14
CA ALA A 147 17.71 0.23 -2.23
C ALA A 147 17.02 -0.64 -3.28
N SER A 148 16.31 -1.70 -2.87
CA SER A 148 15.57 -2.56 -3.81
C SER A 148 14.43 -1.83 -4.49
N THR A 149 13.72 -0.97 -3.76
CA THR A 149 12.62 -0.14 -4.29
C THR A 149 13.12 0.80 -5.39
N ALA A 150 14.25 1.47 -5.16
CA ALA A 150 14.88 2.32 -6.17
C ALA A 150 15.37 1.51 -7.38
N ALA A 151 16.06 0.39 -7.15
CA ALA A 151 16.56 -0.46 -8.23
C ALA A 151 15.44 -0.96 -9.14
N ALA A 152 14.27 -1.26 -8.58
CA ALA A 152 13.08 -1.71 -9.31
C ALA A 152 12.20 -0.56 -9.86
N LYS A 153 12.65 0.70 -9.74
CA LYS A 153 11.94 1.90 -10.20
C LYS A 153 10.49 1.98 -9.65
N MET A 154 10.30 1.53 -8.42
CA MET A 154 9.02 1.64 -7.70
C MET A 154 8.83 3.07 -7.17
N ASN A 155 7.59 3.43 -6.83
CA ASN A 155 7.24 4.80 -6.42
C ASN A 155 7.56 5.09 -4.94
N GLY A 156 7.67 4.05 -4.11
CA GLY A 156 7.98 4.21 -2.69
C GLY A 156 7.89 2.93 -1.87
N GLY A 157 8.15 3.09 -0.58
CA GLY A 157 8.02 2.06 0.44
C GLY A 157 6.89 2.37 1.43
N LYS A 158 6.32 1.34 2.04
CA LYS A 158 5.36 1.46 3.15
C LYS A 158 5.88 0.75 4.38
N MET A 159 5.77 1.41 5.53
CA MET A 159 6.03 0.86 6.86
C MET A 159 4.76 0.88 7.72
N LEU A 160 4.44 -0.24 8.38
CA LEU A 160 3.44 -0.31 9.43
C LEU A 160 4.07 0.13 10.75
N CYS A 161 3.57 1.19 11.37
CA CYS A 161 4.17 1.79 12.57
C CYS A 161 3.18 1.75 13.74
N ARG A 162 3.10 0.60 14.41
CA ARG A 162 2.23 0.42 15.58
C ARG A 162 2.98 0.72 16.86
N ILE A 163 2.34 1.46 17.75
CA ILE A 163 2.94 2.07 18.93
C ILE A 163 2.16 1.61 20.17
N ASP A 164 2.76 0.74 20.96
CA ASP A 164 2.27 0.40 22.30
C ASP A 164 3.26 0.97 23.33
N LEU A 165 2.75 1.81 24.22
CA LEU A 165 3.56 2.47 25.24
C LEU A 165 4.07 1.51 26.32
N ASN A 166 3.51 0.30 26.40
CA ASN A 166 3.89 -0.72 27.36
C ASN A 166 4.72 -1.87 26.74
N ASP A 167 4.91 -1.87 25.41
CA ASP A 167 5.69 -2.91 24.72
C ASP A 167 7.05 -2.36 24.28
N PRO A 168 8.17 -2.89 24.80
CA PRO A 168 9.51 -2.40 24.44
C PRO A 168 9.87 -2.63 22.97
N GLY A 169 9.20 -3.56 22.27
CA GLY A 169 9.37 -3.77 20.83
C GLY A 169 9.05 -2.53 19.99
N THR A 170 8.18 -1.66 20.50
CA THR A 170 7.80 -0.39 19.85
C THR A 170 9.02 0.47 19.51
N VAL A 171 10.03 0.54 20.39
CA VAL A 171 11.21 1.41 20.17
C VAL A 171 12.03 0.93 18.97
N ALA A 172 12.19 -0.39 18.80
CA ALA A 172 12.91 -0.96 17.66
C ALA A 172 12.17 -0.68 16.34
N THR A 173 10.85 -0.79 16.35
CA THR A 173 10.00 -0.45 15.19
C THR A 173 10.12 1.03 14.83
N LEU A 174 10.02 1.95 15.79
CA LEU A 174 10.15 3.38 15.56
C LEU A 174 11.52 3.75 14.97
N ALA A 175 12.61 3.20 15.51
CA ALA A 175 13.96 3.43 15.01
C ALA A 175 14.12 2.92 13.57
N SER A 176 13.60 1.72 13.29
CA SER A 176 13.64 1.14 11.94
C SER A 176 12.84 1.98 10.94
N CYS A 177 11.65 2.44 11.32
CA CYS A 177 10.83 3.34 10.50
C CYS A 177 11.56 4.66 10.19
N ALA A 178 12.19 5.29 11.19
CA ALA A 178 12.97 6.52 10.99
C ALA A 178 14.12 6.33 9.98
N GLN A 179 14.87 5.23 10.12
CA GLN A 179 15.94 4.90 9.17
C GLN A 179 15.38 4.67 7.75
N ALA A 180 14.28 3.94 7.61
CA ALA A 180 13.65 3.70 6.32
C ALA A 180 13.14 4.99 5.66
N VAL A 181 12.60 5.94 6.44
CA VAL A 181 12.21 7.26 5.96
C VAL A 181 13.43 7.99 5.37
N ASP A 182 14.55 8.03 6.10
CA ASP A 182 15.78 8.66 5.63
C ASP A 182 16.33 8.02 4.36
N GLU A 183 16.35 6.69 4.30
CA GLU A 183 16.85 5.96 3.14
C GLU A 183 15.97 6.15 1.89
N LEU A 184 14.65 6.24 2.05
CA LEU A 184 13.71 6.53 0.97
C LEU A 184 13.82 7.98 0.51
N ALA A 185 13.87 8.93 1.44
CA ALA A 185 14.01 10.35 1.15
C ALA A 185 15.31 10.65 0.41
N ALA A 186 16.43 10.02 0.82
CA ALA A 186 17.72 10.14 0.13
C ALA A 186 17.70 9.68 -1.34
N ARG A 187 16.68 8.90 -1.73
CA ARG A 187 16.46 8.37 -3.09
C ARG A 187 15.31 9.08 -3.82
N GLY A 188 14.71 10.10 -3.21
CA GLY A 188 13.55 10.80 -3.75
C GLY A 188 12.28 9.94 -3.83
N LEU A 189 12.19 8.88 -3.02
CA LEU A 189 11.09 7.93 -3.01
C LEU A 189 10.12 8.22 -1.86
N ILE A 190 8.84 7.96 -2.09
CA ILE A 190 7.81 8.14 -1.05
C ILE A 190 8.05 7.18 0.11
N ALA A 191 8.00 7.71 1.33
CA ALA A 191 7.99 6.96 2.58
C ALA A 191 6.58 7.00 3.18
N MET A 192 5.81 5.93 2.98
CA MET A 192 4.45 5.84 3.49
C MET A 192 4.44 5.22 4.89
N LEU A 193 4.00 5.98 5.89
CA LEU A 193 3.81 5.50 7.25
C LEU A 193 2.34 5.15 7.49
N GLU A 194 2.09 3.97 8.04
CA GLU A 194 0.77 3.50 8.49
C GLU A 194 0.75 3.45 10.02
N PRO A 195 0.46 4.58 10.70
CA PRO A 195 0.61 4.69 12.14
C PRO A 195 -0.63 4.27 12.93
N PHE A 196 -0.43 3.57 14.05
CA PHE A 196 -1.48 3.33 15.04
C PHE A 196 -0.94 3.39 16.45
N MET A 197 -1.74 3.92 17.37
CA MET A 197 -1.61 3.51 18.77
C MET A 197 -2.21 2.12 18.92
N SER A 198 -1.54 1.25 19.65
CA SER A 198 -1.95 -0.13 19.86
C SER A 198 -1.79 -0.53 21.33
N THR A 199 -2.54 -1.55 21.73
CA THR A 199 -2.38 -2.19 23.04
C THR A 199 -2.67 -3.68 22.94
N ARG A 200 -2.14 -4.47 23.86
CA ARG A 200 -2.45 -5.90 23.97
C ARG A 200 -3.67 -6.12 24.85
N VAL A 201 -4.73 -6.67 24.28
CA VAL A 201 -5.96 -7.06 24.98
C VAL A 201 -6.18 -8.56 24.77
N ASP A 202 -6.22 -9.31 25.87
CA ASP A 202 -6.38 -10.77 25.85
C ASP A 202 -5.35 -11.48 24.96
N GLY A 203 -4.08 -11.06 25.06
CA GLY A 203 -2.97 -11.59 24.28
C GLY A 203 -2.88 -11.10 22.83
N LYS A 204 -3.90 -10.40 22.32
CA LYS A 204 -3.96 -9.91 20.93
C LYS A 204 -3.64 -8.42 20.86
N VAL A 205 -2.81 -8.03 19.90
CA VAL A 205 -2.59 -6.60 19.60
C VAL A 205 -3.85 -6.03 18.95
N ARG A 206 -4.36 -4.92 19.49
CA ARG A 206 -5.49 -4.18 18.94
C ARG A 206 -5.08 -2.73 18.72
N ASN A 207 -5.47 -2.17 17.59
CA ASN A 207 -5.30 -0.75 17.31
C ASN A 207 -6.41 0.04 18.01
N ASP A 208 -6.04 1.16 18.62
CA ASP A 208 -7.00 2.14 19.12
C ASP A 208 -7.39 3.06 17.95
N LEU A 209 -8.67 2.99 17.57
CA LEU A 209 -9.25 3.75 16.46
C LEU A 209 -10.05 4.97 16.94
N SER A 210 -9.87 5.40 18.19
CA SER A 210 -10.38 6.69 18.65
C SER A 210 -9.66 7.84 17.93
N PRO A 211 -10.33 8.98 17.71
CA PRO A 211 -9.72 10.12 17.02
C PRO A 211 -8.44 10.61 17.71
N ASP A 212 -8.43 10.67 19.05
CA ASP A 212 -7.26 11.06 19.85
C ASP A 212 -6.08 10.11 19.67
N ALA A 213 -6.34 8.80 19.60
CA ALA A 213 -5.30 7.81 19.38
C ALA A 213 -4.70 7.93 17.97
N VAL A 214 -5.53 8.17 16.95
CA VAL A 214 -5.04 8.39 15.57
C VAL A 214 -4.23 9.69 15.49
N ILE A 215 -4.72 10.79 16.06
CA ILE A 215 -3.98 12.07 16.12
C ILE A 215 -2.62 11.90 16.81
N LYS A 216 -2.60 11.18 17.93
CA LYS A 216 -1.36 10.90 18.66
C LYS A 216 -0.38 10.07 17.84
N SER A 217 -0.85 9.04 17.13
CA SER A 217 0.02 8.20 16.29
C SER A 217 0.58 8.98 15.10
N VAL A 218 -0.20 9.91 14.53
CA VAL A 218 0.24 10.84 13.47
C VAL A 218 1.34 11.76 13.98
N HIS A 219 1.16 12.43 15.13
CA HIS A 219 2.20 13.31 15.69
C HIS A 219 3.51 12.59 15.98
N ILE A 220 3.47 11.36 16.49
CA ILE A 220 4.69 10.58 16.72
C ILE A 220 5.35 10.20 15.39
N SER A 221 4.57 9.62 14.47
CA SER A 221 5.11 9.04 13.24
C SER A 221 5.59 10.08 12.25
N GLN A 222 4.94 11.24 12.18
CA GLN A 222 5.32 12.31 11.25
C GLN A 222 6.66 12.99 11.60
N GLY A 223 7.13 12.81 12.83
CA GLY A 223 8.44 13.26 13.28
C GLY A 223 9.57 12.24 13.09
N LEU A 224 9.30 11.08 12.47
CA LEU A 224 10.33 10.07 12.20
C LEU A 224 11.15 10.44 10.96
N GLY A 225 12.47 10.32 11.09
CA GLY A 225 13.45 10.66 10.05
C GLY A 225 14.02 12.08 10.18
N SER A 226 15.09 12.33 9.45
CA SER A 226 15.78 13.63 9.33
C SER A 226 15.06 14.64 8.42
N THR A 227 14.13 14.16 7.58
CA THR A 227 13.27 14.98 6.73
C THR A 227 11.93 14.30 6.51
N SER A 228 10.88 15.10 6.40
CA SER A 228 9.53 14.64 6.08
C SER A 228 9.06 14.99 4.66
N ALA A 229 9.96 15.51 3.82
CA ALA A 229 9.63 15.98 2.47
C ALA A 229 9.03 14.90 1.55
N TYR A 230 9.29 13.62 1.84
CA TYR A 230 8.80 12.46 1.09
C TYR A 230 7.83 11.60 1.89
N THR A 231 7.45 12.03 3.09
CA THR A 231 6.58 11.25 3.99
C THR A 231 5.12 11.40 3.59
N TRP A 232 4.44 10.26 3.45
CA TRP A 232 3.01 10.16 3.22
C TRP A 232 2.36 9.39 4.37
N MET A 233 1.12 9.71 4.69
CA MET A 233 0.35 9.00 5.70
C MET A 233 -0.60 7.98 5.07
N LYS A 234 -0.74 6.84 5.72
CA LYS A 234 -1.78 5.85 5.45
C LYS A 234 -2.63 5.71 6.71
N LEU A 235 -3.81 6.34 6.73
CA LEU A 235 -4.63 6.47 7.95
C LEU A 235 -5.95 5.69 7.84
N PRO A 236 -6.46 5.13 8.96
CA PRO A 236 -7.83 4.61 9.02
C PRO A 236 -8.83 5.76 8.88
N VAL A 237 -10.01 5.45 8.33
CA VAL A 237 -11.16 6.34 8.45
C VAL A 237 -11.82 6.09 9.81
N VAL A 238 -11.88 7.11 10.64
CA VAL A 238 -12.42 7.10 12.01
C VAL A 238 -13.41 8.26 12.21
N PRO A 239 -14.15 8.34 13.32
CA PRO A 239 -14.92 9.56 13.63
C PRO A 239 -14.04 10.81 13.63
N GLU A 240 -14.63 11.98 13.39
CA GLU A 240 -13.92 13.28 13.44
C GLU A 240 -12.70 13.36 12.50
N MET A 241 -12.80 12.79 11.29
CA MET A 241 -11.71 12.83 10.30
C MET A 241 -11.21 14.25 9.99
N ASP A 242 -12.08 15.26 10.06
CA ASP A 242 -11.70 16.67 9.94
C ASP A 242 -10.66 17.05 11.00
N ARG A 243 -10.93 16.75 12.28
CA ARG A 243 -10.01 16.97 13.39
C ARG A 243 -8.74 16.10 13.28
N VAL A 244 -8.88 14.86 12.81
CA VAL A 244 -7.70 13.99 12.55
C VAL A 244 -6.82 14.62 11.48
N MET A 245 -7.39 15.12 10.38
CA MET A 245 -6.62 15.70 9.28
C MET A 245 -6.02 17.07 9.61
N GLU A 246 -6.50 17.77 10.65
CA GLU A 246 -5.83 18.97 11.19
C GLU A 246 -4.48 18.65 11.87
N SER A 247 -4.20 17.38 12.20
CA SER A 247 -2.96 16.98 12.86
C SER A 247 -1.74 16.87 11.94
N THR A 248 -1.92 16.98 10.61
CA THR A 248 -0.82 16.87 9.65
C THR A 248 -1.05 17.70 8.39
N THR A 249 0.06 18.14 7.78
CA THR A 249 0.07 18.73 6.43
C THR A 249 0.51 17.73 5.36
N MET A 250 0.79 16.48 5.75
CA MET A 250 1.32 15.46 4.86
C MET A 250 0.24 14.89 3.94
N PRO A 251 0.57 14.55 2.69
CA PRO A 251 -0.34 13.84 1.80
C PRO A 251 -0.79 12.52 2.44
N THR A 252 -2.09 12.25 2.41
CA THR A 252 -2.68 11.11 3.12
C THR A 252 -3.50 10.23 2.18
N LEU A 253 -3.28 8.92 2.22
CA LEU A 253 -4.18 7.92 1.64
C LEU A 253 -4.97 7.22 2.75
N LEU A 254 -6.26 7.01 2.52
CA LEU A 254 -7.13 6.36 3.50
C LEU A 254 -7.14 4.86 3.27
N LEU A 255 -6.98 4.09 4.34
CA LEU A 255 -7.06 2.63 4.30
C LEU A 255 -8.46 2.15 4.67
N GLY A 256 -8.86 1.04 4.04
CA GLY A 256 -10.07 0.33 4.43
C GLY A 256 -9.76 -0.56 5.63
N GLY A 257 -10.54 -0.39 6.70
CA GLY A 257 -10.51 -1.25 7.88
C GLY A 257 -11.06 -2.65 7.59
N ASP A 258 -11.67 -3.27 8.59
CA ASP A 258 -12.44 -4.51 8.43
C ASP A 258 -13.90 -4.20 8.80
N PRO A 259 -14.60 -3.36 8.00
CA PRO A 259 -15.92 -2.89 8.36
C PRO A 259 -16.92 -4.05 8.31
N THR A 260 -17.88 -4.03 9.23
CA THR A 260 -19.00 -4.98 9.23
C THR A 260 -20.04 -4.64 8.16
N ASP A 261 -20.07 -3.38 7.70
CA ASP A 261 -20.96 -2.85 6.67
C ASP A 261 -20.16 -2.12 5.59
N ALA A 262 -20.26 -2.59 4.35
CA ALA A 262 -19.52 -2.02 3.23
C ALA A 262 -20.09 -0.65 2.80
N ASP A 263 -21.40 -0.45 2.87
CA ASP A 263 -22.05 0.80 2.44
C ASP A 263 -21.72 1.93 3.43
N GLU A 264 -21.72 1.62 4.72
CA GLU A 264 -21.27 2.57 5.75
C GLU A 264 -19.80 2.95 5.55
N ALA A 265 -18.95 1.97 5.19
CA ALA A 265 -17.56 2.22 4.89
C ALA A 265 -17.40 3.15 3.68
N PHE A 266 -18.10 2.90 2.57
CA PHE A 266 -18.05 3.74 1.38
C PHE A 266 -18.52 5.18 1.67
N ALA A 267 -19.62 5.36 2.40
CA ALA A 267 -20.12 6.68 2.79
C ALA A 267 -19.11 7.43 3.68
N SER A 268 -18.46 6.74 4.61
CA SER A 268 -17.41 7.33 5.45
C SER A 268 -16.19 7.77 4.64
N TRP A 269 -15.83 6.99 3.60
CA TRP A 269 -14.72 7.31 2.71
C TRP A 269 -15.03 8.52 1.85
N GLU A 270 -16.23 8.60 1.27
CA GLU A 270 -16.68 9.75 0.48
C GLU A 270 -16.52 11.07 1.26
N LYS A 271 -17.00 11.10 2.50
CA LYS A 271 -16.87 12.29 3.36
C LYS A 271 -15.40 12.63 3.64
N ALA A 272 -14.57 11.65 3.94
CA ALA A 272 -13.17 11.87 4.27
C ALA A 272 -12.34 12.27 3.03
N LEU A 273 -12.70 11.80 1.83
CA LEU A 273 -12.03 12.17 0.57
C LEU A 273 -12.18 13.65 0.22
N ALA A 274 -13.21 14.33 0.73
CA ALA A 274 -13.38 15.77 0.57
C ALA A 274 -12.35 16.61 1.35
N LEU A 275 -11.60 16.02 2.30
CA LEU A 275 -10.64 16.74 3.13
C LEU A 275 -9.35 17.10 2.35
N PRO A 276 -8.79 18.32 2.50
CA PRO A 276 -7.74 18.83 1.61
C PRO A 276 -6.44 18.01 1.56
N ALA A 277 -6.02 17.44 2.70
CA ALA A 277 -4.78 16.65 2.80
C ALA A 277 -4.96 15.21 2.29
N VAL A 278 -6.21 14.76 2.12
CA VAL A 278 -6.51 13.42 1.63
C VAL A 278 -6.31 13.38 0.12
N ARG A 279 -5.52 12.41 -0.35
CA ARG A 279 -5.15 12.21 -1.76
C ARG A 279 -5.76 10.95 -2.36
N GLY A 280 -6.62 10.23 -1.64
CA GLY A 280 -7.32 9.08 -2.18
C GLY A 280 -7.32 7.88 -1.24
N LEU A 281 -7.38 6.69 -1.81
CA LEU A 281 -7.60 5.43 -1.11
C LEU A 281 -6.43 4.45 -1.33
N ILE A 282 -6.14 3.67 -0.30
CA ILE A 282 -5.21 2.53 -0.32
C ILE A 282 -5.83 1.34 0.44
N VAL A 283 -6.65 0.57 -0.26
CA VAL A 283 -7.55 -0.42 0.35
C VAL A 283 -7.20 -1.83 -0.10
N GLY A 284 -7.23 -2.79 0.82
CA GLY A 284 -6.94 -4.19 0.52
C GLY A 284 -8.16 -5.08 0.69
N ARG A 285 -8.29 -5.64 1.90
CA ARG A 285 -9.23 -6.71 2.24
C ARG A 285 -10.66 -6.46 1.76
N THR A 286 -11.23 -5.29 2.04
CA THR A 286 -12.62 -4.94 1.66
C THR A 286 -12.87 -5.00 0.15
N LEU A 287 -11.90 -4.65 -0.69
CA LEU A 287 -12.06 -4.66 -2.14
C LEU A 287 -11.70 -6.00 -2.78
N LEU A 288 -10.67 -6.67 -2.24
CA LEU A 288 -10.21 -7.94 -2.77
C LEU A 288 -11.12 -9.10 -2.34
N TYR A 289 -11.76 -9.01 -1.19
CA TYR A 289 -12.58 -10.06 -0.60
C TYR A 289 -13.93 -9.50 -0.15
N PRO A 290 -14.72 -8.88 -1.05
CA PRO A 290 -16.05 -8.38 -0.72
C PRO A 290 -16.99 -9.54 -0.34
N ALA A 291 -18.09 -9.21 0.33
CA ALA A 291 -19.01 -10.21 0.89
C ALA A 291 -19.72 -11.05 -0.20
N ASP A 292 -19.95 -10.47 -1.36
CA ASP A 292 -20.55 -11.10 -2.55
C ASP A 292 -19.51 -11.68 -3.53
N ASP A 293 -18.22 -11.59 -3.18
CA ASP A 293 -17.08 -11.97 -4.02
C ASP A 293 -16.97 -11.24 -5.38
N ASP A 294 -17.71 -10.14 -5.59
CA ASP A 294 -17.59 -9.29 -6.79
C ASP A 294 -16.52 -8.20 -6.62
N VAL A 295 -15.26 -8.57 -6.86
CA VAL A 295 -14.12 -7.64 -6.82
C VAL A 295 -14.27 -6.49 -7.79
N SER A 296 -14.82 -6.74 -8.98
CA SER A 296 -14.95 -5.71 -10.02
C SER A 296 -15.93 -4.62 -9.57
N ALA A 297 -17.09 -5.00 -9.05
CA ALA A 297 -18.09 -4.07 -8.54
C ALA A 297 -17.58 -3.28 -7.32
N ALA A 298 -16.91 -3.94 -6.38
CA ALA A 298 -16.33 -3.30 -5.21
C ALA A 298 -15.26 -2.26 -5.60
N VAL A 299 -14.35 -2.62 -6.49
CA VAL A 299 -13.30 -1.73 -7.01
C VAL A 299 -13.89 -0.56 -7.78
N SER A 300 -14.84 -0.82 -8.70
CA SER A 300 -15.49 0.22 -9.48
C SER A 300 -16.21 1.23 -8.59
N THR A 301 -16.81 0.77 -7.50
CA THR A 301 -17.46 1.64 -6.50
C THR A 301 -16.45 2.53 -5.79
N ALA A 302 -15.34 1.97 -5.30
CA ALA A 302 -14.28 2.77 -4.69
C ALA A 302 -13.64 3.76 -5.67
N VAL A 303 -13.45 3.37 -6.94
CA VAL A 303 -12.94 4.25 -8.00
C VAL A 303 -13.85 5.46 -8.20
N ARG A 304 -15.19 5.26 -8.24
CA ARG A 304 -16.14 6.37 -8.39
C ARG A 304 -16.10 7.37 -7.24
N LEU A 305 -15.67 6.97 -6.04
CA LEU A 305 -15.50 7.89 -4.91
C LEU A 305 -14.23 8.74 -5.02
N VAL A 306 -13.18 8.19 -5.65
CA VAL A 306 -11.88 8.84 -5.77
C VAL A 306 -11.82 9.82 -6.95
N ARG A 307 -12.64 9.58 -7.98
CA ARG A 307 -12.65 10.30 -9.26
C ARG A 307 -13.71 11.38 -9.35
#